data_AF-A0A2N0RJI1-F1
#
_entry.id   AF-A0A2N0RJI1-F1
#
_cell.length_a   1.000
_cell.length_b   1.000
_cell.length_c   1.000
_cell.angle_alpha   90.00
_cell.angle_beta   90.00
_cell.angle_gamma   90.00
#
_symmetry.space_group_name_H-M   'P 1'
#
loop_
_entity.id
_entity.type
_entity.pdbx_description
1 polymer ?
#
loop_
_entity_poly.entity_id
_entity_poly.type
_entity_poly.pdbx_seq_one_letter_code
_entity_poly.pdbx_strand_id
1 'polypeptide(L)'
;MGQYFYKICDDSVRPREFLGADNKDEIEAILSDREGHSLYEFIDGDEPLWLIIDFDLPVETLNAIIPKLSGGQAKNILCRSFRDICLEIFPKWDKNTMSIADSSDKKKISLHVLTSGMRLPNIAQVVMFAELVHKKLPEGLQEKGIIDNIANKRSFSLRMIGTPKFDEKTGEYIRVKKAILLKDGTIFNFMFRPPNDESEVIESPLLVILESESISHSSMDVDAIEVELELVEKLL
;
A
#
# COMPACT_ATOMS: atom_id res chain seq x y z
N MET A 1 -27.72 -11.39 -3.38
CA MET A 1 -26.64 -10.75 -4.17
C MET A 1 -25.98 -11.83 -5.01
N GLY A 2 -25.66 -11.55 -6.27
CA GLY A 2 -24.94 -12.49 -7.13
C GLY A 2 -23.52 -12.76 -6.59
N GLN A 3 -23.01 -13.96 -6.82
CA GLN A 3 -21.60 -14.30 -6.57
C GLN A 3 -20.76 -13.68 -7.68
N TYR A 4 -20.42 -12.40 -7.53
CA TYR A 4 -19.46 -11.75 -8.42
C TYR A 4 -18.04 -11.91 -7.86
N PHE A 5 -17.05 -12.13 -8.72
CA PHE A 5 -15.64 -12.26 -8.34
C PHE A 5 -15.07 -10.97 -7.76
N TYR A 6 -15.47 -9.82 -8.31
CA TYR A 6 -15.07 -8.50 -7.87
C TYR A 6 -16.23 -7.78 -7.23
N LYS A 7 -15.98 -7.18 -6.06
CA LYS A 7 -16.93 -6.30 -5.38
C LYS A 7 -16.32 -4.92 -5.29
N ILE A 8 -17.02 -3.94 -5.82
CA ILE A 8 -16.58 -2.55 -5.89
C ILE A 8 -17.57 -1.70 -5.07
N CYS A 9 -17.07 -0.94 -4.12
CA CYS A 9 -17.86 -0.01 -3.32
C CYS A 9 -17.72 1.42 -3.87
N ASP A 10 -18.83 2.12 -4.02
CA ASP A 10 -18.89 3.55 -4.39
C ASP A 10 -19.22 4.42 -3.16
N ASP A 11 -18.60 5.61 -3.07
CA ASP A 11 -18.78 6.63 -2.04
C ASP A 11 -19.79 7.74 -2.39
N SER A 12 -20.63 7.53 -3.40
CA SER A 12 -21.68 8.49 -3.77
C SER A 12 -22.62 8.86 -2.60
N VAL A 13 -23.33 9.99 -2.72
CA VAL A 13 -24.18 10.62 -1.67
C VAL A 13 -25.35 9.72 -1.20
N ARG A 14 -25.58 8.59 -1.86
CA ARG A 14 -26.60 7.58 -1.52
C ARG A 14 -26.00 6.47 -0.63
N PRO A 15 -26.81 5.56 -0.05
CA PRO A 15 -26.27 4.44 0.72
C PRO A 15 -25.24 3.67 -0.11
N ARG A 16 -24.10 3.29 0.49
CA ARG A 16 -22.99 2.59 -0.17
C ARG A 16 -23.52 1.49 -1.09
N GLU A 17 -23.32 1.66 -2.40
CA GLU A 17 -23.69 0.67 -3.41
C GLU A 17 -22.51 -0.29 -3.62
N PHE A 18 -22.77 -1.59 -3.50
CA PHE A 18 -21.83 -2.63 -3.92
C PHE A 18 -22.14 -3.02 -5.36
N LEU A 19 -21.17 -2.81 -6.24
CA LEU A 19 -21.19 -3.20 -7.64
C LEU A 19 -20.40 -4.50 -7.79
N GLY A 20 -20.91 -5.42 -8.61
CA GLY A 20 -20.26 -6.70 -8.89
C GLY A 20 -19.73 -6.75 -10.32
N ALA A 21 -18.56 -7.35 -10.52
CA ALA A 21 -18.01 -7.65 -11.84
C ALA A 21 -17.28 -8.99 -11.83
N ASP A 22 -17.22 -9.67 -12.97
CA ASP A 22 -16.53 -10.96 -13.11
C ASP A 22 -15.30 -10.89 -14.02
N ASN A 23 -15.15 -9.82 -14.80
CA ASN A 23 -14.08 -9.68 -15.77
C ASN A 23 -13.63 -8.23 -15.94
N LYS A 24 -12.51 -8.06 -16.66
CA LYS A 24 -11.91 -6.75 -16.94
C LYS A 24 -12.87 -5.78 -17.62
N ASP A 25 -13.64 -6.24 -18.60
CA ASP A 25 -14.51 -5.37 -19.39
C ASP A 25 -15.66 -4.81 -18.53
N GLU A 26 -16.21 -5.63 -17.64
CA GLU A 26 -17.22 -5.19 -16.65
C GLU A 26 -16.65 -4.23 -15.62
N ILE A 27 -15.41 -4.45 -15.17
CA ILE A 27 -14.71 -3.51 -14.28
C ILE A 27 -14.53 -2.17 -15.00
N GLU A 28 -13.98 -2.16 -16.21
CA GLU A 28 -13.80 -0.92 -16.98
C GLU A 28 -15.13 -0.21 -17.24
N ALA A 29 -16.22 -0.95 -17.48
CA ALA A 29 -17.56 -0.36 -17.59
C ALA A 29 -18.01 0.33 -16.30
N ILE A 30 -17.80 -0.30 -15.12
CA ILE A 30 -18.08 0.32 -13.81
C ILE A 30 -17.22 1.56 -13.60
N LEU A 31 -15.93 1.47 -13.90
CA LEU A 31 -15.00 2.58 -13.76
C LEU A 31 -15.46 3.77 -14.62
N SER A 32 -15.83 3.54 -15.88
CA SER A 32 -16.34 4.56 -16.80
C SER A 32 -17.68 5.16 -16.38
N ASP A 33 -18.64 4.34 -15.93
CA ASP A 33 -19.96 4.80 -15.47
C ASP A 33 -19.86 5.70 -14.22
N ARG A 34 -18.89 5.40 -13.34
CA ARG A 34 -18.67 6.11 -12.08
C ARG A 34 -17.48 7.08 -12.16
N GLU A 35 -17.22 7.65 -13.33
CA GLU A 35 -16.18 8.68 -13.48
C GLU A 35 -16.43 9.87 -12.52
N GLY A 36 -15.38 10.30 -11.81
CA GLY A 36 -15.47 11.37 -10.81
C GLY A 36 -15.90 10.92 -9.41
N HIS A 37 -16.21 9.63 -9.21
CA HIS A 37 -16.51 9.03 -7.91
C HIS A 37 -15.34 8.24 -7.33
N SER A 38 -15.30 8.08 -6.00
CA SER A 38 -14.28 7.24 -5.36
C SER A 38 -14.76 5.80 -5.34
N LEU A 39 -14.02 4.92 -6.00
CA LEU A 39 -14.31 3.49 -6.04
C LEU A 39 -13.30 2.71 -5.21
N TYR A 40 -13.79 1.72 -4.46
CA TYR A 40 -12.97 0.88 -3.60
C TYR A 40 -13.15 -0.60 -3.93
N GLU A 41 -12.06 -1.36 -4.02
CA GLU A 41 -12.13 -2.82 -4.09
C GLU A 41 -12.50 -3.30 -2.70
N PHE A 42 -13.57 -4.06 -2.61
CA PHE A 42 -13.94 -4.75 -1.40
C PHE A 42 -13.24 -6.10 -1.37
N ILE A 43 -12.48 -6.33 -0.31
CA ILE A 43 -11.77 -7.58 -0.09
C ILE A 43 -12.62 -8.42 0.87
N ASP A 44 -13.36 -9.38 0.31
CA ASP A 44 -14.01 -10.42 1.08
C ASP A 44 -13.59 -11.82 0.67
N GLY A 45 -13.17 -12.60 1.66
CA GLY A 45 -12.72 -13.98 1.48
C GLY A 45 -11.21 -14.15 1.60
N ASP A 46 -10.81 -15.41 1.41
CA ASP A 46 -9.45 -15.91 1.55
C ASP A 46 -8.78 -16.10 0.18
N GLU A 47 -9.16 -15.25 -0.78
CA GLU A 47 -8.56 -15.28 -2.12
C GLU A 47 -7.11 -14.73 -2.08
N PRO A 48 -6.23 -15.18 -2.98
CA PRO A 48 -4.89 -14.64 -3.09
C PRO A 48 -4.88 -13.15 -3.44
N LEU A 49 -3.99 -12.39 -2.79
CA LEU A 49 -3.89 -10.93 -2.93
C LEU A 49 -2.45 -10.51 -3.24
N TRP A 50 -2.30 -9.46 -4.03
CA TRP A 50 -1.04 -8.73 -4.09
C TRP A 50 -0.63 -8.18 -2.73
N LEU A 51 0.67 -8.11 -2.50
CA LEU A 51 1.22 -7.49 -1.30
C LEU A 51 1.08 -5.99 -1.42
N ILE A 52 0.65 -5.39 -0.31
CA ILE A 52 0.41 -3.96 -0.25
C ILE A 52 0.58 -3.42 1.17
N ILE A 53 1.09 -2.20 1.27
CA ILE A 53 1.07 -1.41 2.50
C ILE A 53 0.61 0.03 2.21
N ASP A 54 -0.23 0.55 3.09
CA ASP A 54 -0.56 1.97 3.16
C ASP A 54 0.25 2.62 4.30
N PHE A 55 1.25 3.41 3.93
CA PHE A 55 1.99 4.24 4.87
C PHE A 55 1.25 5.57 5.05
N ASP A 56 1.02 5.97 6.29
CA ASP A 56 0.47 7.28 6.66
C ASP A 56 1.26 7.86 7.84
N LEU A 57 2.39 8.51 7.53
CA LEU A 57 3.33 9.05 8.50
C LEU A 57 3.18 10.57 8.63
N PRO A 58 2.68 11.10 9.76
CA PRO A 58 2.68 12.55 9.99
C PRO A 58 4.11 13.11 9.98
N VAL A 59 4.30 14.26 9.33
CA VAL A 59 5.60 14.96 9.29
C VAL A 59 6.02 15.42 10.68
N GLU A 60 5.06 15.76 11.55
CA GLU A 60 5.31 16.10 12.95
C GLU A 60 5.92 14.90 13.71
N THR A 61 5.34 13.71 13.55
CA THR A 61 5.85 12.45 14.09
C THR A 61 7.25 12.15 13.57
N LEU A 62 7.47 12.24 12.25
CA LEU A 62 8.80 12.08 11.64
C LEU A 62 9.84 13.03 12.26
N ASN A 63 9.50 14.31 12.40
CA ASN A 63 10.41 15.32 12.94
C ASN A 63 10.72 15.13 14.42
N ALA A 64 9.77 14.59 15.20
CA ALA A 64 9.98 14.29 16.62
C ALA A 64 10.94 13.11 16.82
N ILE A 65 10.86 12.12 15.93
CA ILE A 65 11.58 10.85 16.05
C ILE A 65 13.00 10.98 15.47
N ILE A 66 13.12 11.50 14.25
CA ILE A 66 14.41 11.67 13.57
C ILE A 66 14.53 13.13 13.13
N PRO A 67 14.90 14.04 14.04
CA PRO A 67 15.12 15.44 13.69
C PRO A 67 16.16 15.51 12.57
N LYS A 68 15.79 16.14 11.45
CA LYS A 68 16.58 16.33 10.19
C LYS A 68 16.35 15.29 9.08
N LEU A 69 15.56 14.24 9.29
CA LEU A 69 15.22 13.34 8.18
C LEU A 69 14.30 14.06 7.19
N SER A 70 14.76 14.24 5.95
CA SER A 70 13.91 14.87 4.93
C SER A 70 12.75 13.95 4.54
N GLY A 71 11.64 14.54 4.11
CA GLY A 71 10.49 13.76 3.66
C GLY A 71 10.82 12.81 2.49
N GLY A 72 11.76 13.18 1.61
CA GLY A 72 12.23 12.30 0.54
C GLY A 72 13.01 11.08 1.07
N GLN A 73 13.89 11.28 2.04
CA GLN A 73 14.62 10.18 2.67
C GLN A 73 13.66 9.24 3.42
N ALA A 74 12.68 9.79 4.16
CA ALA A 74 11.67 8.99 4.83
C ALA A 74 10.88 8.11 3.85
N LYS A 75 10.43 8.68 2.71
CA LYS A 75 9.77 7.89 1.65
C LYS A 75 10.64 6.74 1.14
N ASN A 76 11.93 7.01 0.90
CA ASN A 76 12.87 5.99 0.43
C ASN A 76 13.04 4.86 1.43
N ILE A 77 13.14 5.17 2.73
CA ILE A 77 13.21 4.18 3.81
C ILE A 77 11.97 3.29 3.79
N LEU A 78 10.77 3.87 3.79
CA LEU A 78 9.52 3.12 3.82
C LEU A 78 9.39 2.17 2.60
N CYS A 79 9.64 2.67 1.40
CA CYS A 79 9.60 1.86 0.17
C CYS A 79 10.69 0.77 0.17
N ARG A 80 11.88 1.08 0.69
CA ARG A 80 12.98 0.12 0.77
C ARG A 80 12.67 -1.00 1.75
N SER A 81 12.16 -0.69 2.94
CA SER A 81 11.77 -1.71 3.93
C SER A 81 10.70 -2.65 3.35
N PHE A 82 9.70 -2.12 2.65
CA PHE A 82 8.72 -2.95 1.95
C PHE A 82 9.39 -3.89 0.91
N ARG A 83 10.23 -3.33 0.03
CA ARG A 83 10.91 -4.08 -1.04
C ARG A 83 11.84 -5.16 -0.48
N ASP A 84 12.59 -4.84 0.57
CA ASP A 84 13.58 -5.74 1.13
C ASP A 84 12.88 -6.95 1.78
N ILE A 85 11.73 -6.76 2.46
CA ILE A 85 10.90 -7.88 2.93
C ILE A 85 10.28 -8.67 1.78
N CYS A 86 9.84 -8.03 0.70
CA CYS A 86 9.37 -8.74 -0.50
C CYS A 86 10.44 -9.69 -1.05
N LEU A 87 11.70 -9.27 -1.07
CA LEU A 87 12.83 -10.10 -1.50
C LEU A 87 13.21 -11.18 -0.48
N GLU A 88 13.02 -10.93 0.83
CA GLU A 88 13.21 -11.94 1.87
C GLU A 88 12.19 -13.09 1.72
N ILE A 89 10.91 -12.78 1.49
CA ILE A 89 9.85 -13.79 1.35
C ILE A 89 9.86 -14.46 -0.02
N PHE A 90 10.25 -13.74 -1.08
CA PHE A 90 10.29 -14.24 -2.45
C PHE A 90 11.52 -13.72 -3.20
N PRO A 91 12.70 -14.38 -3.04
CA PRO A 91 13.96 -13.92 -3.63
C PRO A 91 13.99 -13.81 -5.16
N LYS A 92 13.06 -14.48 -5.85
CA LYS A 92 12.93 -14.45 -7.32
C LYS A 92 12.05 -13.30 -7.83
N TRP A 93 11.40 -12.56 -6.94
CA TRP A 93 10.52 -11.45 -7.31
C TRP A 93 11.28 -10.39 -8.12
N ASP A 94 10.71 -9.97 -9.26
CA ASP A 94 11.26 -8.85 -10.02
C ASP A 94 10.86 -7.52 -9.35
N LYS A 95 11.81 -6.89 -8.66
CA LYS A 95 11.61 -5.60 -7.98
C LYS A 95 11.07 -4.47 -8.87
N ASN A 96 11.18 -4.58 -10.20
CA ASN A 96 10.61 -3.59 -11.13
C ASN A 96 9.09 -3.66 -11.22
N THR A 97 8.48 -4.72 -10.68
CA THR A 97 7.02 -4.91 -10.60
C THR A 97 6.42 -4.23 -9.35
N MET A 98 7.23 -3.51 -8.57
CA MET A 98 6.79 -2.67 -7.45
C MET A 98 6.16 -1.38 -7.98
N SER A 99 4.98 -1.02 -7.47
CA SER A 99 4.28 0.22 -7.80
C SER A 99 4.07 1.07 -6.55
N ILE A 100 4.21 2.40 -6.70
CA ILE A 100 4.06 3.35 -5.60
C ILE A 100 2.98 4.37 -5.98
N ALA A 101 2.05 4.67 -5.08
CA ALA A 101 1.15 5.80 -5.20
C ALA A 101 1.50 6.81 -4.11
N ASP A 102 1.67 8.08 -4.49
CA ASP A 102 2.11 9.14 -3.59
C ASP A 102 1.03 10.21 -3.46
N SER A 103 0.68 10.56 -2.23
CA SER A 103 -0.20 11.70 -1.89
C SER A 103 0.38 12.63 -0.84
N SER A 104 1.67 12.49 -0.55
CA SER A 104 2.28 13.23 0.53
C SER A 104 2.12 14.74 0.37
N ASP A 105 2.02 15.41 1.50
CA ASP A 105 1.92 16.85 1.59
C ASP A 105 2.86 17.39 2.67
N LYS A 106 2.68 18.66 3.03
CA LYS A 106 3.52 19.29 4.06
C LYS A 106 3.26 18.76 5.47
N LYS A 107 2.11 18.13 5.71
CA LYS A 107 1.64 17.62 7.00
C LYS A 107 1.87 16.13 7.14
N LYS A 108 1.82 15.35 6.07
CA LYS A 108 1.97 13.89 6.12
C LYS A 108 2.63 13.29 4.89
N ILE A 109 3.37 12.21 5.10
CA ILE A 109 3.84 11.30 4.07
C ILE A 109 2.79 10.20 3.93
N SER A 110 2.16 10.10 2.76
CA SER A 110 1.17 9.05 2.52
C SER A 110 1.43 8.32 1.21
N LEU A 111 1.79 7.04 1.33
CA LEU A 111 2.22 6.18 0.24
C LEU A 111 1.38 4.90 0.20
N HIS A 112 0.94 4.50 -0.98
CA HIS A 112 0.52 3.12 -1.22
C HIS A 112 1.66 2.41 -1.94
N VAL A 113 2.18 1.34 -1.37
CA VAL A 113 3.24 0.54 -2.00
C VAL A 113 2.68 -0.84 -2.23
N LEU A 114 2.67 -1.31 -3.48
CA LEU A 114 2.21 -2.64 -3.85
C LEU A 114 3.21 -3.37 -4.73
N THR A 115 3.06 -4.68 -4.84
CA THR A 115 3.77 -5.51 -5.81
C THR A 115 2.81 -6.10 -6.83
N SER A 116 3.22 -6.19 -8.08
CA SER A 116 2.70 -7.16 -9.03
C SER A 116 3.68 -8.34 -9.16
N GLY A 117 3.28 -9.45 -9.79
CA GLY A 117 4.17 -10.59 -10.01
C GLY A 117 4.35 -11.54 -8.81
N MET A 118 3.69 -11.26 -7.67
CA MET A 118 3.55 -12.21 -6.57
C MET A 118 2.28 -11.94 -5.76
N ARG A 119 1.72 -13.00 -5.18
CA ARG A 119 0.54 -12.97 -4.32
C ARG A 119 0.80 -13.69 -3.01
N LEU A 120 0.13 -13.27 -1.95
CA LEU A 120 -0.02 -14.06 -0.73
C LEU A 120 -1.36 -14.80 -0.75
N PRO A 121 -1.47 -15.97 -0.12
CA PRO A 121 -2.61 -16.87 -0.32
C PRO A 121 -3.93 -16.31 0.23
N ASN A 122 -3.90 -15.41 1.22
CA ASN A 122 -5.09 -14.80 1.80
C ASN A 122 -4.76 -13.50 2.55
N ILE A 123 -5.80 -12.81 3.01
CA ILE A 123 -5.68 -11.56 3.76
C ILE A 123 -4.91 -11.71 5.07
N ALA A 124 -4.97 -12.86 5.76
CA ALA A 124 -4.23 -13.08 7.00
C ALA A 124 -2.71 -13.04 6.75
N GLN A 125 -2.24 -13.67 5.66
CA GLN A 125 -0.83 -13.59 5.28
C GLN A 125 -0.42 -12.17 4.88
N VAL A 126 -1.30 -11.40 4.22
CA VAL A 126 -1.04 -9.97 3.93
C VAL A 126 -0.90 -9.15 5.22
N VAL A 127 -1.70 -9.45 6.26
CA VAL A 127 -1.55 -8.85 7.59
C VAL A 127 -0.19 -9.16 8.19
N MET A 128 0.18 -10.45 8.22
CA MET A 128 1.47 -10.87 8.76
C MET A 128 2.64 -10.21 8.02
N PHE A 129 2.51 -10.03 6.71
CA PHE A 129 3.49 -9.31 5.92
C PHE A 129 3.57 -7.83 6.31
N ALA A 130 2.44 -7.14 6.47
CA ALA A 130 2.42 -5.75 6.89
C ALA A 130 3.05 -5.57 8.29
N GLU A 131 2.78 -6.50 9.20
CA GLU A 131 3.42 -6.53 10.52
C GLU A 131 4.92 -6.80 10.44
N LEU A 132 5.36 -7.69 9.55
CA LEU A 132 6.78 -7.96 9.33
C LEU A 132 7.51 -6.71 8.83
N VAL A 133 6.94 -6.01 7.84
CA VAL A 133 7.49 -4.75 7.36
C VAL A 133 7.55 -3.73 8.49
N HIS A 134 6.47 -3.58 9.27
CA HIS A 134 6.45 -2.68 10.43
C HIS A 134 7.55 -3.00 11.45
N LYS A 135 7.73 -4.27 11.83
CA LYS A 135 8.77 -4.72 12.76
C LYS A 135 10.19 -4.48 12.25
N LYS A 136 10.37 -4.39 10.93
CA LYS A 136 11.66 -4.22 10.25
C LYS A 136 11.93 -2.78 9.84
N LEU A 137 11.02 -1.84 10.11
CA LEU A 137 11.30 -0.41 10.00
C LEU A 137 12.37 -0.01 11.03
N PRO A 138 13.12 1.09 10.79
CA PRO A 138 13.96 1.68 11.84
C PRO A 138 13.15 1.91 13.11
N GLU A 139 13.74 1.72 14.29
CA GLU A 139 13.02 1.73 15.59
C GLU A 139 12.13 2.97 15.76
N GLY A 140 12.64 4.13 15.35
CA GLY A 140 11.87 5.37 15.36
C GLY A 140 10.60 5.35 14.48
N LEU A 141 10.56 4.58 13.41
CA LEU A 141 9.40 4.47 12.51
C LEU A 141 8.48 3.29 12.85
N GLN A 142 8.70 2.60 13.97
CA GLN A 142 7.84 1.51 14.46
C GLN A 142 6.70 2.01 15.37
N GLU A 143 6.49 3.32 15.47
CA GLU A 143 5.39 3.87 16.28
C GLU A 143 4.01 3.52 15.69
N LYS A 144 3.04 3.31 16.59
CA LYS A 144 1.66 3.01 16.21
C LYS A 144 1.07 4.15 15.37
N GLY A 145 0.46 3.79 14.25
CA GLY A 145 -0.22 4.74 13.35
C GLY A 145 0.60 5.16 12.13
N ILE A 146 1.84 4.67 11.96
CA ILE A 146 2.68 4.92 10.78
C ILE A 146 2.27 4.03 9.59
N ILE A 147 1.91 2.78 9.88
CA ILE A 147 1.36 1.83 8.90
C ILE A 147 -0.11 1.63 9.22
N ASP A 148 -0.95 1.86 8.22
CA ASP A 148 -2.35 1.46 8.27
C ASP A 148 -2.48 0.05 7.71
N ASN A 149 -2.84 -0.91 8.56
CA ASN A 149 -3.01 -2.30 8.12
C ASN A 149 -4.28 -2.42 7.28
N ILE A 150 -4.11 -2.88 6.04
CA ILE A 150 -5.17 -3.01 5.03
C ILE A 150 -6.30 -3.94 5.47
N ALA A 151 -6.03 -4.92 6.34
CA ALA A 151 -7.08 -5.76 6.91
C ALA A 151 -8.08 -5.01 7.80
N ASN A 152 -7.68 -3.86 8.38
CA ASN A 152 -8.61 -3.04 9.17
C ASN A 152 -9.58 -2.28 8.27
N LYS A 153 -9.15 -1.89 7.06
CA LYS A 153 -9.97 -1.12 6.12
C LYS A 153 -10.94 -1.98 5.30
N ARG A 154 -10.59 -3.25 5.02
CA ARG A 154 -11.36 -4.22 4.19
C ARG A 154 -11.78 -3.69 2.81
N SER A 155 -11.28 -2.52 2.42
CA SER A 155 -11.64 -1.79 1.24
C SER A 155 -10.51 -0.84 0.88
N PHE A 156 -10.24 -0.65 -0.41
CA PHE A 156 -9.14 0.21 -0.84
C PHE A 156 -9.38 0.78 -2.23
N SER A 157 -8.91 2.01 -2.46
CA SER A 157 -9.20 2.79 -3.66
C SER A 157 -8.71 2.10 -4.95
N LEU A 158 -9.65 1.66 -5.79
CA LEU A 158 -9.39 0.98 -7.08
C LEU A 158 -8.88 1.92 -8.15
N ARG A 159 -9.40 3.15 -8.13
CA ARG A 159 -9.23 4.10 -9.20
C ARG A 159 -8.72 5.40 -8.64
N MET A 160 -7.62 5.86 -9.21
CA MET A 160 -7.15 7.24 -9.06
C MET A 160 -7.18 7.89 -10.42
N ILE A 161 -8.35 7.78 -11.05
CA ILE A 161 -8.64 8.37 -12.35
C ILE A 161 -9.72 9.41 -12.07
N GLY A 162 -9.31 10.67 -12.16
CA GLY A 162 -10.19 11.82 -11.98
C GLY A 162 -9.44 13.03 -11.47
N THR A 163 -10.00 14.20 -11.77
CA THR A 163 -9.70 15.46 -11.10
C THR A 163 -9.90 15.27 -9.59
N PRO A 164 -9.01 15.81 -8.73
CA PRO A 164 -9.20 15.76 -7.28
C PRO A 164 -10.64 16.13 -6.90
N LYS A 165 -11.26 15.36 -5.98
CA LYS A 165 -12.64 15.63 -5.54
C LYS A 165 -12.65 16.96 -4.78
N PHE A 166 -13.35 17.97 -5.28
CA PHE A 166 -13.46 19.27 -4.59
C PHE A 166 -14.44 19.12 -3.42
N ASP A 167 -13.97 19.39 -2.21
CA ASP A 167 -14.83 19.49 -1.04
C ASP A 167 -15.32 20.93 -0.90
N GLU A 168 -16.58 21.16 -1.31
CA GLU A 168 -17.22 22.48 -1.24
C GLU A 168 -17.31 23.04 0.19
N LYS A 169 -17.27 22.21 1.22
CA LYS A 169 -17.35 22.66 2.62
C LYS A 169 -16.03 23.23 3.10
N THR A 170 -14.92 22.63 2.69
CA THR A 170 -13.57 23.07 3.07
C THR A 170 -12.97 24.01 2.03
N GLY A 171 -13.52 24.05 0.81
CA GLY A 171 -12.95 24.78 -0.32
C GLY A 171 -11.65 24.15 -0.84
N GLU A 172 -11.34 22.93 -0.42
CA GLU A 172 -10.12 22.23 -0.76
C GLU A 172 -10.39 21.05 -1.70
N TYR A 173 -9.43 20.79 -2.57
CA TYR A 173 -9.41 19.54 -3.32
C TYR A 173 -8.93 18.41 -2.41
N ILE A 174 -9.77 17.40 -2.21
CA ILE A 174 -9.40 16.12 -1.62
C ILE A 174 -8.27 15.56 -2.49
N ARG A 175 -7.07 15.47 -1.90
CA ARG A 175 -5.91 14.89 -2.54
C ARG A 175 -6.19 13.40 -2.76
N VAL A 176 -6.64 13.08 -3.96
CA VAL A 176 -6.63 11.71 -4.45
C VAL A 176 -5.15 11.33 -4.57
N LYS A 177 -4.77 10.19 -3.99
CA LYS A 177 -3.45 9.60 -4.21
C LYS A 177 -3.19 9.60 -5.73
N LYS A 178 -1.95 9.83 -6.18
CA LYS A 178 -1.62 9.69 -7.60
C LYS A 178 -0.77 8.45 -7.78
N ALA A 179 -1.20 7.56 -8.67
CA ALA A 179 -0.46 6.39 -9.09
C ALA A 179 0.82 6.86 -9.77
N ILE A 180 1.98 6.41 -9.31
CA ILE A 180 3.27 6.77 -9.89
C ILE A 180 4.08 5.46 -10.08
N LEU A 181 4.06 4.88 -11.30
CA LEU A 181 5.22 4.82 -12.22
C LEU A 181 5.24 3.59 -13.18
N LEU A 182 5.50 3.87 -14.47
CA LEU A 182 6.42 3.19 -15.40
C LEU A 182 6.77 4.26 -16.48
N LYS A 183 7.90 4.12 -17.19
CA LYS A 183 8.45 5.15 -18.11
C LYS A 183 7.50 5.61 -19.25
N ASP A 184 6.36 4.96 -19.40
CA ASP A 184 5.34 5.15 -20.43
C ASP A 184 4.16 6.03 -19.99
N GLY A 185 4.04 6.37 -18.70
CA GLY A 185 2.97 7.24 -18.19
C GLY A 185 1.60 6.56 -18.08
N THR A 186 1.53 5.23 -18.18
CA THR A 186 0.28 4.48 -18.04
C THR A 186 -0.22 4.52 -16.59
N ILE A 187 -1.45 5.00 -16.38
CA ILE A 187 -2.10 5.01 -15.06
C ILE A 187 -2.51 3.58 -14.72
N PHE A 188 -1.97 3.03 -13.63
CA PHE A 188 -2.35 1.73 -13.10
C PHE A 188 -3.61 1.84 -12.24
N ASN A 189 -4.59 0.97 -12.47
CA ASN A 189 -5.67 0.71 -11.52
C ASN A 189 -5.05 -0.10 -10.37
N PHE A 190 -5.07 0.41 -9.13
CA PHE A 190 -4.57 -0.33 -7.96
C PHE A 190 -5.60 -1.38 -7.58
N MET A 191 -5.60 -2.49 -8.32
CA MET A 191 -6.39 -3.68 -8.02
C MET A 191 -5.55 -4.66 -7.19
N PHE A 192 -6.13 -5.23 -6.13
CA PHE A 192 -5.52 -6.32 -5.35
C PHE A 192 -5.56 -7.65 -6.08
N ARG A 193 -6.61 -7.81 -6.87
CA ARG A 193 -6.91 -9.00 -7.65
C ARG A 193 -7.09 -8.56 -9.10
N PRO A 194 -6.02 -8.41 -9.88
CA PRO A 194 -6.20 -8.16 -11.29
C PRO A 194 -6.91 -9.35 -11.94
N PRO A 195 -7.83 -9.11 -12.90
CA PRO A 195 -8.40 -10.19 -13.70
C PRO A 195 -7.31 -10.97 -14.42
N ASN A 196 -7.38 -12.30 -14.34
CA ASN A 196 -6.42 -13.22 -14.95
C ASN A 196 -4.98 -13.05 -14.45
N ASP A 197 -4.82 -12.73 -13.16
CA ASP A 197 -3.49 -12.68 -12.56
C ASP A 197 -2.94 -14.10 -12.32
N GLU A 198 -1.93 -14.45 -13.11
CA GLU A 198 -1.19 -15.72 -13.03
C GLU A 198 0.07 -15.61 -12.15
N SER A 199 0.22 -14.51 -11.39
CA SER A 199 1.34 -14.32 -10.46
C SER A 199 1.43 -15.45 -9.44
N GLU A 200 2.65 -15.86 -9.09
CA GLU A 200 2.87 -16.95 -8.15
C GLU A 200 2.26 -16.64 -6.77
N VAL A 201 1.53 -17.59 -6.19
CA VAL A 201 1.06 -17.51 -4.81
C VAL A 201 2.16 -18.07 -3.90
N ILE A 202 2.70 -17.20 -3.06
CA ILE A 202 3.88 -17.49 -2.24
C ILE A 202 3.44 -17.86 -0.82
N GLU A 203 3.91 -19.02 -0.37
CA GLU A 203 3.86 -19.43 1.03
C GLU A 203 5.25 -19.23 1.65
N SER A 204 5.37 -18.27 2.58
CA SER A 204 6.64 -17.97 3.23
C SER A 204 6.63 -18.40 4.70
N PRO A 205 7.60 -19.23 5.15
CA PRO A 205 7.74 -19.58 6.56
C PRO A 205 7.89 -18.35 7.48
N LEU A 206 8.43 -17.24 6.97
CA LEU A 206 8.61 -15.99 7.74
C LEU A 206 7.28 -15.40 8.20
N LEU A 207 6.20 -15.62 7.44
CA LEU A 207 4.87 -15.13 7.77
C LEU A 207 4.14 -16.07 8.76
N VAL A 208 4.49 -17.36 8.75
CA VAL A 208 3.95 -18.37 9.69
C VAL A 208 4.58 -18.23 11.08
N ILE A 209 5.88 -17.92 11.16
CA ILE A 209 6.60 -17.80 12.45
C ILE A 209 6.09 -16.61 13.27
N LEU A 210 5.69 -15.53 12.62
CA LEU A 210 5.17 -14.34 13.31
C LEU A 210 3.84 -14.58 14.03
N GLU A 211 3.05 -15.59 13.63
CA GLU A 211 1.86 -16.00 14.40
C GLU A 211 2.24 -16.57 15.78
N SER A 212 3.48 -17.09 15.92
CA SER A 212 3.98 -17.72 17.15
C SER A 212 4.87 -16.81 18.01
N GLU A 213 5.49 -15.77 17.43
CA GLU A 213 6.38 -14.84 18.13
C GLU A 213 5.70 -13.50 18.44
N SER A 214 4.90 -13.50 19.50
CA SER A 214 4.72 -12.29 20.29
C SER A 214 5.89 -12.15 21.26
N ILE A 215 6.65 -11.04 21.13
CA ILE A 215 7.65 -10.47 22.06
C ILE A 215 9.12 -10.90 21.82
N SER A 216 9.92 -9.99 21.22
CA SER A 216 11.09 -9.37 21.87
C SER A 216 11.69 -8.28 20.95
N HIS A 217 11.74 -7.04 21.43
CA HIS A 217 12.42 -5.95 20.74
C HIS A 217 13.90 -5.95 21.16
N SER A 218 14.83 -6.09 20.20
CA SER A 218 16.23 -5.78 20.42
C SER A 218 16.53 -4.40 19.82
N SER A 219 16.94 -3.46 20.67
CA SER A 219 17.34 -2.10 20.29
C SER A 219 18.56 -2.13 19.36
N MET A 220 18.50 -1.43 18.23
CA MET A 220 19.69 -1.08 17.43
C MET A 220 20.00 0.40 17.60
N ASP A 221 21.29 0.68 17.79
CA ASP A 221 21.81 1.99 18.15
C ASP A 221 21.61 3.02 17.02
N VAL A 222 21.30 4.26 17.40
CA VAL A 222 20.95 5.39 16.52
C VAL A 222 22.05 5.70 15.49
N ASP A 223 23.30 5.39 15.82
CA ASP A 223 24.47 5.58 14.96
C ASP A 223 24.43 4.75 13.66
N ALA A 224 23.71 3.62 13.63
CA ALA A 224 23.59 2.80 12.42
C ALA A 224 22.70 3.45 11.35
N ILE A 225 21.71 4.25 11.76
CA ILE A 225 20.77 4.93 10.86
C ILE A 225 21.48 6.06 10.09
N GLU A 226 22.41 6.77 10.75
CA GLU A 226 23.18 7.86 10.13
C GLU A 226 24.14 7.35 9.04
N VAL A 227 24.79 6.21 9.27
CA VAL A 227 25.69 5.57 8.29
C VAL A 227 24.93 5.04 7.07
N GLU A 228 23.73 4.49 7.25
CA GLU A 228 22.91 4.04 6.11
C GLU A 228 22.39 5.22 5.26
N LEU A 229 22.03 6.34 5.89
CA LEU A 229 21.60 7.56 5.19
C LEU A 229 22.72 8.18 4.35
N GLU A 230 23.96 8.15 4.83
CA GLU A 230 25.13 8.67 4.11
C GLU A 230 25.49 7.80 2.89
N LEU A 231 25.16 6.50 2.91
CA LEU A 231 25.32 5.60 1.77
C LEU A 231 24.27 5.87 0.67
N VAL A 232 23.07 6.34 1.04
CA VAL A 232 21.97 6.67 0.12
C VAL A 232 22.27 7.89 -0.75
N GLU A 233 23.02 8.87 -0.23
CA GLU A 233 23.46 10.03 -1.03
C GLU A 233 24.46 9.65 -2.15
N LYS A 234 25.18 8.52 -2.00
CA LYS A 234 26.20 8.08 -2.97
C LYS A 234 25.66 7.19 -4.09
N LEU A 235 24.39 6.76 -4.01
CA LEU A 235 23.76 5.84 -4.98
C LEU A 235 22.66 6.51 -5.84
N LEU A 236 22.50 7.83 -5.72
CA LEU A 236 21.78 8.69 -6.67
C LEU A 236 22.76 9.36 -7.64
#